data_AF-A0A0T9TWE3-F1
#
_entry.id   AF-A0A0T9TWE3-F1
#
_cell.length_a   1.000
_cell.length_b   1.000
_cell.length_c   1.000
_cell.angle_alpha   90.00
_cell.angle_beta   90.00
_cell.angle_gamma   90.00
#
_symmetry.space_group_name_H-M   'P 1'
#
loop_
_entity.id
_entity.type
_entity.pdbx_description
1 polymer ?
#
loop_
_entity_poly.entity_id
_entity_poly.type
_entity_poly.pdbx_seq_one_letter_code
_entity_poly.pdbx_strand_id
1 'polypeptide(L)'
;MKHVGFMGGSSLVELGDTSEMIDFLKFFSEKMERYGDSELSNRLYKKYIKLEQLGALALIVKELKVKLSSGEDKYLEYLSGIETCIESAELFYKSWGIYQPLKIAVTDVPYYIEDKNRPLEQYDTLGPNESPFWLR
;
A
#
# COMPACT_ATOMS: atom_id res chain seq x y z
N MET A 1 -19.74 1.26 -5.49
CA MET A 1 -18.69 0.59 -4.70
C MET A 1 -17.64 1.63 -4.39
N LYS A 2 -16.93 1.52 -3.26
CA LYS A 2 -15.86 2.48 -2.92
C LYS A 2 -14.67 2.20 -3.83
N HIS A 3 -14.08 3.24 -4.42
CA HIS A 3 -12.80 3.11 -5.12
C HIS A 3 -11.66 3.06 -4.11
N VAL A 4 -10.68 2.19 -4.38
CA VAL A 4 -9.57 1.88 -3.49
C VAL A 4 -8.27 2.02 -4.26
N GLY A 5 -7.25 2.48 -3.56
CA GLY A 5 -5.95 2.73 -4.14
C GLY A 5 -4.85 2.81 -3.11
N PHE A 6 -3.69 3.30 -3.54
CA PHE A 6 -2.57 3.60 -2.66
C PHE A 6 -2.44 5.10 -2.47
N MET A 7 -2.05 5.50 -1.26
CA MET A 7 -1.57 6.85 -0.99
C MET A 7 -0.18 6.78 -0.40
N GLY A 8 0.67 7.76 -0.70
CA GLY A 8 2.03 7.89 -0.18
C GLY A 8 2.65 9.19 -0.67
N GLY A 9 3.32 9.92 0.23
CA GLY A 9 3.70 11.31 -0.06
C GLY A 9 2.49 12.14 -0.46
N SER A 10 2.65 12.97 -1.49
CA SER A 10 1.56 13.73 -2.10
C SER A 10 0.74 12.94 -3.13
N SER A 11 1.05 11.67 -3.36
CA SER A 11 0.42 10.86 -4.41
C SER A 11 -0.80 10.08 -3.88
N LEU A 12 -1.83 10.01 -4.73
CA LEU A 12 -2.97 9.12 -4.60
C LEU A 12 -3.12 8.41 -5.94
N VAL A 13 -3.04 7.07 -5.93
CA VAL A 13 -3.19 6.23 -7.12
C VAL A 13 -4.45 5.39 -6.95
N GLU A 14 -5.53 5.79 -7.63
CA GLU A 14 -6.75 5.00 -7.71
C GLU A 14 -6.55 3.82 -8.68
N LEU A 15 -7.07 2.64 -8.30
CA LEU A 15 -6.81 1.40 -9.03
C LEU A 15 -8.11 0.66 -9.37
N GLY A 16 -8.92 0.33 -8.37
CA GLY A 16 -10.13 -0.47 -8.58
C GLY A 16 -11.02 -0.50 -7.35
N ASP A 17 -11.93 -1.45 -7.32
CA ASP A 17 -12.82 -1.63 -6.18
C ASP A 17 -12.20 -2.47 -5.05
N THR A 18 -12.94 -2.61 -3.94
CA THR A 18 -12.52 -3.38 -2.77
C THR A 18 -12.22 -4.85 -3.09
N SER A 19 -13.01 -5.49 -3.96
CA SER A 19 -12.84 -6.90 -4.33
C SER A 19 -11.57 -7.08 -5.15
N GLU A 20 -11.32 -6.18 -6.11
CA GLU A 20 -10.12 -6.20 -6.95
C GLU A 20 -8.85 -5.95 -6.12
N MET A 21 -8.91 -5.01 -5.16
CA MET A 21 -7.81 -4.78 -4.22
C MET A 21 -7.54 -6.00 -3.32
N ILE A 22 -8.58 -6.70 -2.86
CA ILE A 22 -8.43 -7.94 -2.10
C ILE A 22 -7.79 -9.05 -2.96
N ASP A 23 -8.19 -9.16 -4.23
CA ASP A 23 -7.59 -10.11 -5.18
C ASP A 23 -6.10 -9.83 -5.38
N PHE A 24 -5.72 -8.56 -5.58
CA PHE A 24 -4.32 -8.14 -5.63
C PHE A 24 -3.57 -8.48 -4.34
N LEU A 25 -4.15 -8.24 -3.16
CA LEU A 25 -3.48 -8.49 -1.89
C LEU A 25 -3.24 -9.97 -1.61
N LYS A 26 -4.13 -10.86 -2.08
CA LYS A 26 -3.89 -12.31 -2.04
C LYS A 26 -2.65 -12.67 -2.87
N PHE A 27 -2.64 -12.25 -4.14
CA PHE A 27 -1.49 -12.41 -5.02
C PHE A 27 -0.21 -11.87 -4.37
N PHE A 28 -0.27 -10.64 -3.85
CA PHE A 28 0.88 -9.97 -3.25
C PHE A 28 1.39 -10.75 -2.03
N SER A 29 0.52 -11.19 -1.12
CA SER A 29 0.91 -11.97 0.05
C SER A 29 1.59 -13.30 -0.30
N GLU A 30 1.05 -14.05 -1.27
CA GLU A 30 1.62 -15.32 -1.72
C GLU A 30 3.01 -15.15 -2.35
N LYS A 31 3.27 -13.99 -2.96
CA LYS A 31 4.60 -13.65 -3.48
C LYS A 31 5.54 -13.25 -2.35
N MET A 32 5.09 -12.43 -1.41
CA MET A 32 5.88 -11.94 -0.27
C MET A 32 6.34 -13.05 0.67
N GLU A 33 5.55 -14.12 0.85
CA GLU A 33 5.96 -15.31 1.62
C GLU A 33 7.26 -15.94 1.09
N ARG A 34 7.49 -15.88 -0.23
CA ARG A 34 8.72 -16.42 -0.85
C ARG A 34 9.96 -15.58 -0.56
N TYR A 35 9.77 -14.30 -0.23
CA TYR A 35 10.85 -13.41 0.22
C TYR A 35 11.07 -13.50 1.73
N GLY A 36 10.25 -14.28 2.46
CA GLY A 36 10.33 -14.39 3.91
C GLY A 36 9.84 -13.14 4.65
N ASP A 37 9.13 -12.23 3.98
CA ASP A 37 8.72 -10.94 4.54
C ASP A 37 7.18 -10.81 4.60
N SER A 38 6.59 -11.61 5.49
CA SER A 38 5.15 -11.54 5.78
C SER A 38 4.78 -10.25 6.52
N GLU A 39 5.75 -9.56 7.14
CA GLU A 39 5.50 -8.30 7.82
C GLU A 39 5.13 -7.19 6.83
N LEU A 40 5.91 -6.99 5.76
CA LEU A 40 5.63 -5.96 4.75
C LEU A 40 4.25 -6.15 4.12
N SER A 41 3.90 -7.38 3.76
CA SER A 41 2.57 -7.69 3.20
C SER A 41 1.45 -7.40 4.21
N ASN A 42 1.61 -7.82 5.46
CA ASN A 42 0.61 -7.59 6.50
C ASN A 42 0.48 -6.09 6.82
N ARG A 43 1.58 -5.35 6.84
CA ARG A 43 1.57 -3.90 7.03
C ARG A 43 0.91 -3.17 5.86
N LEU A 44 1.17 -3.56 4.62
CA LEU A 44 0.49 -2.97 3.46
C LEU A 44 -1.02 -3.23 3.52
N TYR A 45 -1.41 -4.47 3.82
CA TYR A 45 -2.80 -4.87 3.93
C TYR A 45 -3.52 -4.13 5.06
N LYS A 46 -2.88 -4.01 6.23
CA LYS A 46 -3.59 -3.62 7.45
C LYS A 46 -3.29 -2.21 7.97
N LYS A 47 -2.06 -1.77 7.80
CA LYS A 47 -1.51 -0.58 8.42
C LYS A 47 -0.96 0.35 7.35
N TYR A 48 0.33 0.66 7.46
CA TYR A 48 1.09 1.50 6.57
C TYR A 48 2.52 0.96 6.54
N ILE A 49 3.24 1.19 5.45
CA ILE A 49 4.66 0.84 5.35
C ILE A 49 5.46 1.88 6.12
N LYS A 50 6.38 1.45 6.98
CA LYS A 50 7.25 2.39 7.71
C LYS A 50 8.31 2.98 6.79
N LEU A 51 8.89 4.11 7.19
CA LEU A 51 9.90 4.79 6.39
C LEU A 51 11.11 3.88 6.12
N GLU A 52 11.61 3.20 7.14
CA GLU A 52 12.75 2.27 7.05
C GLU A 52 12.46 1.01 6.20
N GLN A 53 11.18 0.73 5.93
CA GLN A 53 10.71 -0.40 5.15
C GLN A 53 10.53 -0.08 3.66
N LEU A 54 10.49 1.20 3.27
CA LEU A 54 10.24 1.62 1.88
C LEU A 54 11.29 1.05 0.91
N GLY A 55 12.57 1.09 1.27
CA GLY A 55 13.65 0.60 0.41
C GLY A 55 13.55 -0.91 0.15
N ALA A 56 13.24 -1.69 1.19
CA ALA A 56 13.05 -3.14 1.05
C ALA A 56 11.85 -3.46 0.15
N LEU A 57 10.72 -2.79 0.37
CA LEU A 57 9.53 -2.97 -0.45
C LEU A 57 9.75 -2.58 -1.92
N ALA A 58 10.46 -1.47 -2.17
CA ALA A 58 10.76 -1.03 -3.54
C ALA A 58 11.58 -2.06 -4.33
N LEU A 59 12.58 -2.67 -3.70
CA LEU A 59 13.39 -3.72 -4.32
C LEU A 59 12.53 -4.95 -4.67
N ILE A 60 11.68 -5.39 -3.74
CA ILE A 60 10.80 -6.55 -3.95
C ILE A 60 9.80 -6.27 -5.07
N VAL A 61 9.14 -5.11 -5.06
CA VAL A 61 8.16 -4.74 -6.09
C VAL A 61 8.81 -4.68 -7.47
N LYS A 62 10.00 -4.09 -7.58
CA LYS A 62 10.76 -4.05 -8.84
C LYS A 62 11.07 -5.46 -9.36
N GLU A 63 11.48 -6.36 -8.48
CA GLU A 63 11.75 -7.76 -8.83
C GLU A 63 10.47 -8.51 -9.25
N LEU A 64 9.36 -8.28 -8.53
CA LEU A 64 8.05 -8.87 -8.84
C LEU A 64 7.56 -8.47 -10.22
N LYS A 65 7.68 -7.19 -10.60
CA LYS A 65 7.29 -6.70 -11.94
C LYS A 65 8.01 -7.44 -13.07
N VAL A 66 9.29 -7.76 -12.89
CA VAL A 66 10.09 -8.51 -13.89
C VAL A 66 9.70 -9.98 -13.95
N LYS A 67 9.16 -10.54 -12.86
CA LYS A 67 8.82 -11.96 -12.72
C LYS A 67 7.33 -12.26 -12.86
N LEU A 68 6.52 -11.31 -13.31
CA LEU A 68 5.11 -11.56 -13.59
C LEU A 68 4.96 -12.61 -14.69
N SER A 69 4.07 -13.57 -14.47
CA SER A 69 3.62 -14.49 -15.50
C SER A 69 2.42 -13.90 -16.25
N SER A 70 2.10 -14.44 -17.44
CA SER A 70 1.05 -13.89 -18.31
C SER A 70 -0.35 -13.81 -17.69
N GLY A 71 -0.64 -14.55 -16.62
CA GLY A 71 -1.91 -14.44 -15.86
C GLY A 71 -1.91 -13.35 -14.78
N GLU A 72 -0.75 -12.75 -14.50
CA GLU A 72 -0.52 -11.81 -13.41
C GLU A 72 -0.32 -10.38 -13.93
N ASP A 73 -0.33 -10.16 -15.25
CA ASP A 73 -0.15 -8.85 -15.88
C ASP A 73 -1.16 -7.81 -15.39
N LYS A 74 -2.37 -8.24 -14.99
CA LYS A 74 -3.40 -7.38 -14.37
C LYS A 74 -2.93 -6.69 -13.08
N TYR A 75 -1.89 -7.21 -12.42
CA TYR A 75 -1.34 -6.64 -11.19
C TYR A 75 -0.21 -5.63 -11.44
N LEU A 76 0.21 -5.42 -12.69
CA LEU A 76 1.29 -4.50 -13.03
C LEU A 76 0.97 -3.05 -12.60
N GLU A 77 -0.29 -2.64 -12.74
CA GLU A 77 -0.76 -1.31 -12.37
C GLU A 77 -0.70 -1.09 -10.86
N TYR A 78 -1.08 -2.10 -10.07
CA TYR A 78 -0.99 -2.09 -8.61
C TYR A 78 0.47 -1.98 -8.14
N LEU A 79 1.37 -2.79 -8.72
CA LEU A 79 2.80 -2.74 -8.41
C LEU A 79 3.41 -1.37 -8.77
N SER A 80 3.02 -0.80 -9.91
CA SER A 80 3.46 0.54 -10.33
C SER A 80 2.88 1.64 -9.43
N GLY A 81 1.67 1.46 -8.92
CA GLY A 81 1.07 2.33 -7.91
C GLY A 81 1.84 2.32 -6.59
N ILE A 82 2.29 1.14 -6.14
CA ILE A 82 3.18 1.02 -4.97
C ILE A 82 4.48 1.79 -5.20
N GLU A 83 5.17 1.58 -6.34
CA GLU A 83 6.40 2.31 -6.67
C GLU A 83 6.18 3.83 -6.65
N THR A 84 5.13 4.31 -7.31
CA THR A 84 4.77 5.74 -7.37
C THR A 84 4.59 6.33 -5.96
N CYS A 85 3.89 5.61 -5.09
CA CYS A 85 3.66 6.06 -3.72
C CYS A 85 4.90 5.96 -2.83
N ILE A 86 5.80 4.99 -3.06
CA ILE A 86 7.10 4.92 -2.38
C ILE A 86 7.96 6.12 -2.75
N GLU A 87 8.14 6.38 -4.06
CA GLU A 87 8.95 7.50 -4.55
C GLU A 87 8.44 8.84 -4.02
N SER A 88 7.11 9.01 -4.03
CA SER A 88 6.46 10.20 -3.49
C SER A 88 6.65 10.32 -1.97
N ALA A 89 6.50 9.25 -1.21
CA ALA A 89 6.72 9.25 0.24
C ALA A 89 8.17 9.59 0.61
N GLU A 90 9.13 9.02 -0.11
CA GLU A 90 10.55 9.33 0.08
C GLU A 90 10.88 10.78 -0.27
N LEU A 91 10.41 11.27 -1.42
CA LEU A 91 10.63 12.65 -1.84
C LEU A 91 10.01 13.62 -0.82
N PHE A 92 8.82 13.31 -0.34
CA PHE A 92 8.12 14.14 0.64
C PHE A 92 8.90 14.21 1.96
N TYR A 93 9.38 13.06 2.44
CA TYR A 93 10.22 13.02 3.64
C TYR A 93 11.55 13.76 3.44
N LYS A 94 12.24 13.56 2.32
CA LYS A 94 13.52 14.24 2.02
C LYS A 94 13.36 15.76 1.93
N SER A 95 12.23 16.24 1.41
CA SER A 95 11.97 17.67 1.17
C SER A 95 11.47 18.40 2.40
N TRP A 96 10.64 17.75 3.23
CA TRP A 96 9.94 18.41 4.34
C TRP A 96 10.20 17.81 5.72
N GLY A 97 10.89 16.67 5.82
CA GLY A 97 11.11 15.95 7.08
C GLY A 97 9.83 15.33 7.66
N ILE A 98 8.72 15.35 6.90
CA ILE A 98 7.42 14.82 7.30
C ILE A 98 7.20 13.50 6.58
N TYR A 99 6.85 12.45 7.31
CA TYR A 99 6.57 11.16 6.69
C TYR A 99 5.08 11.01 6.39
N GLN A 100 4.72 10.99 5.10
CA GLN A 100 3.39 10.62 4.63
C GLN A 100 3.46 9.21 4.05
N PRO A 101 3.00 8.17 4.78
CA PRO A 101 3.37 6.80 4.48
C PRO A 101 2.61 6.23 3.28
N LEU A 102 3.20 5.20 2.68
CA LEU A 102 2.48 4.29 1.79
C LEU A 102 1.44 3.48 2.59
N LYS A 103 0.17 3.57 2.20
CA LYS A 103 -0.93 2.73 2.71
C LYS A 103 -2.06 2.61 1.70
N ILE A 104 -2.93 1.62 1.92
CA ILE A 104 -4.20 1.49 1.19
C ILE A 104 -5.21 2.49 1.77
N ALA A 105 -5.96 3.17 0.90
CA ALA A 105 -7.01 4.10 1.29
C ALA A 105 -8.20 4.04 0.32
N VAL A 106 -9.36 4.47 0.80
CA VAL A 106 -10.50 4.77 -0.07
C VAL A 106 -10.22 6.11 -0.76
N THR A 107 -10.32 6.14 -2.09
CA THR A 107 -9.99 7.33 -2.91
C THR A 107 -11.16 8.30 -3.02
N ASP A 108 -12.39 7.82 -2.81
CA ASP A 108 -13.60 8.63 -2.80
C ASP A 108 -13.63 9.63 -1.63
N VAL A 109 -14.13 10.83 -1.89
CA VAL A 109 -14.42 11.84 -0.86
C VAL A 109 -15.76 11.50 -0.18
N PRO A 110 -15.90 11.61 1.16
CA PRO A 110 -14.96 12.23 2.11
C PRO A 110 -13.89 11.29 2.68
N TYR A 111 -13.96 9.99 2.42
CA TYR A 111 -13.12 8.98 3.07
C TYR A 111 -11.62 9.21 2.87
N TYR A 112 -11.20 9.67 1.68
CA TYR A 112 -9.81 10.06 1.43
C TYR A 112 -9.28 11.09 2.45
N ILE A 113 -10.08 12.12 2.77
CA ILE A 113 -9.68 13.19 3.69
C ILE A 113 -9.52 12.61 5.11
N GLU A 114 -10.42 11.72 5.51
CA GLU A 114 -10.35 11.04 6.80
C GLU A 114 -9.09 10.18 6.90
N ASP A 115 -8.82 9.34 5.90
CA ASP A 115 -7.64 8.48 5.91
C ASP A 115 -6.34 9.27 5.80
N LYS A 116 -6.30 10.36 5.04
CA LYS A 116 -5.13 11.25 4.97
C LYS A 116 -4.79 11.87 6.32
N ASN A 117 -5.81 12.28 7.08
CA ASN A 117 -5.64 12.94 8.38
C ASN A 117 -5.57 11.95 9.54
N ARG A 118 -5.77 10.64 9.31
CA ARG A 118 -5.75 9.62 10.37
C ARG A 118 -4.36 9.51 10.99
N PRO A 119 -4.22 9.71 12.32
CA PRO A 119 -2.94 9.56 13.01
C PRO A 119 -2.38 8.14 12.87
N LEU A 120 -1.06 8.01 12.73
CA LEU A 120 -0.40 6.71 12.55
C LEU A 120 -0.54 5.81 13.77
N GLU A 121 -0.63 6.41 14.95
CA GLU A 121 -0.84 5.73 16.22
C GLU A 121 -2.12 4.88 16.19
N GLN A 122 -3.17 5.34 15.49
CA GLN A 122 -4.40 4.55 15.35
C GLN A 122 -4.17 3.27 14.55
N TYR A 123 -3.33 3.31 13.50
CA TYR A 123 -2.94 2.12 12.75
C TYR A 123 -2.04 1.21 13.60
N ASP A 124 -1.15 1.79 14.40
CA ASP A 124 -0.25 1.02 15.25
C ASP A 124 -1.02 0.26 16.35
N THR A 125 -2.11 0.84 16.87
CA THR A 125 -3.00 0.18 17.84
C THR A 125 -3.93 -0.89 17.25
N LEU A 126 -4.04 -1.03 15.92
CA LEU A 126 -4.90 -2.06 15.31
C LEU A 126 -4.49 -3.46 15.76
N GLY A 127 -5.39 -4.13 16.47
CA GLY A 127 -5.23 -5.50 16.95
C GLY A 127 -5.32 -6.54 15.82
N PRO A 128 -4.94 -7.80 16.07
CA PRO A 128 -4.90 -8.84 15.03
C PRO A 128 -6.26 -9.16 14.40
N ASN A 129 -7.35 -9.08 15.16
CA ASN A 129 -8.70 -9.42 14.68
C ASN A 129 -9.49 -8.21 14.15
N GLU A 130 -8.95 -7.00 14.24
CA GLU A 130 -9.63 -5.81 13.74
C GLU A 130 -9.53 -5.70 12.22
N SER A 131 -10.61 -5.26 11.57
CA SER A 131 -10.59 -4.96 10.14
C SER A 131 -9.74 -3.71 9.86
N PRO A 132 -8.99 -3.68 8.74
CA PRO A 132 -8.24 -2.49 8.35
C PRO A 132 -9.17 -1.34 7.99
N PHE A 133 -8.69 -0.10 8.15
CA PHE A 133 -9.55 1.08 7.99
C PHE A 133 -10.18 1.21 6.60
N TRP A 134 -9.46 0.83 5.53
CA TRP A 134 -9.96 0.88 4.16
C TRP A 134 -11.09 -0.13 3.87
N LEU A 135 -11.31 -1.11 4.76
CA LEU A 135 -12.44 -2.04 4.71
C LEU A 135 -13.63 -1.64 5.61
N ARG A 136 -13.53 -0.50 6.31
CA ARG A 136 -14.58 -0.02 7.22
C ARG A 136 -15.61 0.88 6.52
#